data_AF-A0A9Q1BU88-F1
#
_entry.id   AF-A0A9Q1BU88-F1
#
_cell.length_a   1.000
_cell.length_b   1.000
_cell.length_c   1.000
_cell.angle_alpha   90.00
_cell.angle_beta   90.00
_cell.angle_gamma   90.00
#
_symmetry.space_group_name_H-M   'P 1'
#
loop_
_entity.id
_entity.type
_entity.pdbx_description
1 polymer ?
#
loop_
_entity_poly.entity_id
_entity_poly.type
_entity_poly.pdbx_seq_one_letter_code
_entity_poly.pdbx_strand_id
1 'polypeptide(L)'
;METFDNVTAYNNATEPTLTAPVYLSGLILSIAILGIFDNGLVLIVIAKVPEFRRNMTNILVGHQSLIDFITAVLLLLTFQKFYKRNLDGRYHPVIENFFCKVWDTSFIYWSTYKVSTANLLCVTLERYFALVFPLQYRKHVTRRRIYLVCIFPWIIGPMSEAYVFFIFVVSPATGRETVLK
;
A
#
# COMPACT_ATOMS: atom_id res chain seq x y z
N MET A 1 -40.50 -15.89 29.08
CA MET A 1 -40.82 -14.98 27.95
C MET A 1 -39.71 -13.96 27.78
N GLU A 2 -39.27 -13.28 28.86
CA GLU A 2 -38.11 -12.35 28.85
C GLU A 2 -36.79 -12.93 28.31
N THR A 3 -36.52 -14.23 28.49
CA THR A 3 -35.29 -14.86 27.98
C THR A 3 -35.25 -15.01 26.46
N PHE A 4 -36.40 -15.15 25.80
CA PHE A 4 -36.48 -15.28 24.35
C PHE A 4 -36.29 -13.90 23.68
N ASP A 5 -36.95 -12.87 24.21
CA ASP A 5 -36.82 -11.50 23.71
C ASP A 5 -35.39 -10.95 23.84
N ASN A 6 -34.69 -11.31 24.93
CA ASN A 6 -33.28 -10.96 25.14
C ASN A 6 -32.34 -11.67 24.13
N VAL A 7 -32.64 -12.91 23.75
CA VAL A 7 -31.85 -13.65 22.75
C VAL A 7 -32.06 -13.07 21.35
N THR A 8 -33.30 -12.73 20.98
CA THR A 8 -33.58 -12.11 19.68
C THR A 8 -32.99 -10.70 19.56
N ALA A 9 -33.06 -9.89 20.62
CA ALA A 9 -32.43 -8.57 20.67
C ALA A 9 -30.89 -8.66 20.61
N TYR A 10 -30.29 -9.63 21.30
CA TYR A 10 -28.85 -9.90 21.23
C TYR A 10 -28.41 -10.32 19.82
N ASN A 11 -29.13 -11.25 19.18
CA ASN A 11 -28.80 -11.71 17.82
C ASN A 11 -28.94 -10.57 16.79
N ASN A 12 -30.01 -9.77 16.88
CA ASN A 12 -30.20 -8.59 16.01
C ASN A 12 -29.18 -7.48 16.23
N ALA A 13 -28.64 -7.33 17.44
CA ALA A 13 -27.56 -6.38 17.71
C ALA A 13 -26.18 -6.91 17.25
N THR A 14 -25.98 -8.22 17.29
CA THR A 14 -24.71 -8.88 16.96
C THR A 14 -24.56 -9.09 15.44
N GLU A 15 -25.64 -9.42 14.72
CA GLU A 15 -25.63 -9.62 13.26
C GLU A 15 -25.09 -8.42 12.45
N PRO A 16 -25.54 -7.16 12.62
CA PRO A 16 -25.02 -6.03 11.85
C PRO A 16 -23.56 -5.70 12.20
N THR A 17 -23.13 -5.93 13.44
CA THR A 17 -21.75 -5.66 13.88
C THR A 17 -20.74 -6.73 13.45
N LEU A 18 -21.16 -7.98 13.30
CA LEU A 18 -20.28 -9.09 12.92
C LEU A 18 -20.23 -9.34 11.40
N THR A 19 -21.31 -9.00 10.68
CA THR A 19 -21.36 -9.16 9.22
C THR A 19 -20.52 -8.12 8.48
N ALA A 20 -20.57 -6.85 8.89
CA ALA A 20 -19.79 -5.76 8.31
C ALA A 20 -18.27 -6.04 8.20
N PRO A 21 -17.57 -6.52 9.26
CA PRO A 21 -16.15 -6.84 9.16
C PRO A 21 -15.86 -8.05 8.25
N VAL A 22 -16.76 -9.02 8.13
CA VAL A 22 -16.60 -10.17 7.22
C VAL A 22 -16.70 -9.74 5.76
N TYR A 23 -17.69 -8.91 5.42
CA TYR A 23 -17.84 -8.37 4.06
C TYR A 23 -16.66 -7.48 3.68
N LEU A 24 -16.21 -6.61 4.58
CA LEU A 24 -15.03 -5.78 4.37
C LEU A 24 -13.78 -6.62 4.15
N SER A 25 -13.59 -7.67 4.95
CA SER A 25 -12.49 -8.62 4.81
C SER A 25 -12.49 -9.30 3.44
N GLY A 26 -13.64 -9.84 3.02
CA GLY A 26 -13.80 -10.47 1.72
C GLY A 26 -13.52 -9.52 0.56
N LEU A 27 -13.95 -8.27 0.66
CA LEU A 27 -13.67 -7.22 -0.33
C LEU A 27 -12.19 -6.87 -0.41
N ILE A 28 -11.51 -6.72 0.72
CA ILE A 28 -10.07 -6.40 0.74
C ILE A 28 -9.25 -7.55 0.15
N LEU A 29 -9.61 -8.80 0.50
CA LEU A 29 -9.00 -10.00 -0.07
C LEU A 29 -9.18 -10.07 -1.59
N SER A 30 -10.38 -9.80 -2.10
CA SER A 30 -10.62 -9.83 -3.54
C SER A 30 -9.85 -8.72 -4.27
N ILE A 31 -9.80 -7.50 -3.73
CA ILE A 31 -9.00 -6.40 -4.28
C ILE A 31 -7.51 -6.76 -4.30
N ALA A 32 -6.99 -7.35 -3.21
CA ALA A 32 -5.58 -7.76 -3.15
C ALA A 32 -5.25 -8.83 -4.20
N ILE A 33 -6.10 -9.85 -4.36
CA ILE A 33 -5.89 -10.93 -5.34
C ILE A 33 -5.92 -10.38 -6.76
N LEU A 34 -6.93 -9.56 -7.10
CA LEU A 34 -7.05 -8.91 -8.40
C LEU A 34 -5.84 -8.02 -8.67
N GLY A 35 -5.44 -7.20 -7.70
CA GLY A 35 -4.27 -6.33 -7.80
C GLY A 35 -2.98 -7.09 -8.05
N ILE A 36 -2.76 -8.24 -7.39
CA ILE A 36 -1.60 -9.11 -7.62
C ILE A 36 -1.65 -9.70 -9.05
N PHE A 37 -2.80 -10.23 -9.45
CA PHE A 37 -2.96 -10.88 -10.75
C PHE A 37 -2.80 -9.89 -11.91
N ASP A 38 -3.53 -8.79 -11.90
CA ASP A 38 -3.55 -7.81 -13.00
C ASP A 38 -2.19 -7.13 -13.17
N ASN A 39 -1.60 -6.65 -12.08
CA ASN A 39 -0.28 -6.01 -12.14
C ASN A 39 0.83 -7.00 -12.49
N GLY A 40 0.73 -8.23 -12.00
CA GLY A 40 1.63 -9.33 -12.40
C GLY A 40 1.57 -9.61 -13.90
N LEU A 41 0.37 -9.65 -14.48
CA LEU A 41 0.16 -9.84 -15.91
C LEU A 41 0.80 -8.70 -16.73
N VAL A 42 0.58 -7.44 -16.34
CA VAL A 42 1.19 -6.28 -17.02
C VAL A 42 2.72 -6.36 -16.98
N LEU A 43 3.31 -6.71 -15.83
CA LEU A 43 4.76 -6.90 -15.70
C LEU A 43 5.27 -8.00 -16.64
N ILE A 44 4.57 -9.14 -16.71
CA ILE A 44 4.91 -10.25 -17.61
C ILE A 44 4.88 -9.79 -19.06
N VAL A 45 3.83 -9.08 -19.48
CA VAL A 45 3.67 -8.58 -20.85
C VAL A 45 4.81 -7.62 -21.22
N ILE A 46 5.12 -6.65 -20.34
CA ILE A 46 6.22 -5.71 -20.57
C ILE A 46 7.59 -6.41 -20.60
N ALA A 47 7.79 -7.44 -19.76
CA ALA A 47 9.03 -8.22 -19.75
C ALA A 47 9.20 -9.06 -21.04
N LYS A 48 8.11 -9.65 -21.52
CA LYS A 48 8.10 -10.57 -22.67
C LYS A 48 8.12 -9.86 -24.02
N VAL A 49 7.65 -8.62 -24.12
CA VAL A 49 7.59 -7.84 -25.38
C VAL A 49 8.69 -6.77 -25.39
N PRO A 50 9.85 -6.99 -26.06
CA PRO A 50 10.97 -6.05 -26.07
C PRO A 50 10.63 -4.68 -26.64
N GLU A 51 9.68 -4.60 -27.57
CA GLU A 51 9.18 -3.38 -28.19
C GLU A 51 8.57 -2.46 -27.14
N PHE A 52 7.83 -3.01 -26.17
CA PHE A 52 7.21 -2.22 -25.12
C PHE A 52 8.24 -1.59 -24.19
N ARG A 53 9.36 -2.27 -23.92
CA ARG A 53 10.47 -1.72 -23.11
C ARG A 53 11.20 -0.57 -23.77
N ARG A 54 11.00 -0.35 -25.08
CA ARG A 54 11.61 0.79 -25.79
C ARG A 54 10.86 2.10 -25.57
N ASN A 55 9.56 2.04 -25.28
CA ASN A 55 8.73 3.22 -25.07
C ASN A 55 8.90 3.75 -23.63
N MET A 56 9.12 5.05 -23.49
CA MET A 56 9.40 5.70 -22.21
C MET A 56 8.23 5.58 -21.25
N THR A 57 7.01 5.75 -21.75
CA THR A 57 5.84 5.63 -20.90
C THR A 57 5.60 4.20 -20.45
N ASN A 58 5.92 3.20 -21.28
CA ASN A 58 5.76 1.80 -20.89
C ASN A 58 6.72 1.43 -19.75
N ILE A 59 7.87 2.11 -19.63
CA ILE A 59 8.75 1.99 -18.46
C ILE A 59 8.05 2.53 -17.21
N LEU A 60 7.40 3.69 -17.31
CA LEU A 60 6.63 4.25 -16.19
C LEU A 60 5.42 3.39 -15.80
N VAL A 61 4.72 2.83 -16.79
CA VAL A 61 3.61 1.89 -16.57
C VAL A 61 4.12 0.60 -15.93
N GLY A 62 5.26 0.07 -16.38
CA GLY A 62 5.89 -1.09 -15.73
C GLY A 62 6.31 -0.79 -14.29
N HIS A 63 6.83 0.41 -14.02
CA HIS A 63 7.15 0.85 -12.66
C HIS A 63 5.88 0.98 -11.79
N GLN A 64 4.80 1.56 -12.34
CA GLN A 64 3.50 1.64 -11.68
C GLN A 64 2.99 0.25 -11.30
N SER A 65 2.97 -0.70 -12.26
CA SER A 65 2.53 -2.06 -12.01
C SER A 65 3.41 -2.79 -10.98
N LEU A 66 4.71 -2.52 -10.93
CA LEU A 66 5.58 -3.06 -9.88
C LEU A 66 5.16 -2.54 -8.49
N ILE A 67 4.93 -1.23 -8.35
CA ILE A 67 4.51 -0.64 -7.08
C ILE A 67 3.15 -1.18 -6.66
N ASP A 68 2.20 -1.26 -7.60
CA ASP A 68 0.83 -1.74 -7.31
C ASP A 68 0.82 -3.24 -6.96
N PHE A 69 1.63 -4.06 -7.62
CA PHE A 69 1.84 -5.46 -7.25
C PHE A 69 2.37 -5.59 -5.81
N ILE A 70 3.42 -4.84 -5.47
CA ILE A 70 3.99 -4.84 -4.11
C ILE A 70 2.95 -4.37 -3.11
N THR A 71 2.20 -3.30 -3.42
CA THR A 71 1.15 -2.76 -2.56
C THR A 71 0.05 -3.77 -2.31
N ALA A 72 -0.38 -4.53 -3.33
CA ALA A 72 -1.39 -5.57 -3.21
C ALA A 72 -0.91 -6.76 -2.36
N VAL A 73 0.36 -7.15 -2.49
CA VAL A 73 0.98 -8.16 -1.60
C VAL A 73 1.04 -7.65 -0.16
N LEU A 74 1.46 -6.41 0.05
CA LEU A 74 1.52 -5.79 1.38
C LEU A 74 0.13 -5.66 2.01
N LEU A 75 -0.90 -5.36 1.22
CA LEU A 75 -2.29 -5.33 1.67
C LEU A 75 -2.71 -6.69 2.24
N LEU A 76 -2.37 -7.78 1.55
CA LEU A 76 -2.66 -9.14 2.01
C LEU A 76 -1.94 -9.46 3.34
N LEU A 77 -0.65 -9.14 3.43
CA LEU A 77 0.17 -9.41 4.61
C LEU A 77 -0.27 -8.60 5.84
N THR A 78 -0.63 -7.34 5.63
CA THR A 78 -1.01 -6.40 6.68
C THR A 78 -2.41 -6.72 7.20
N PHE A 79 -3.37 -6.94 6.30
CA PHE A 79 -4.77 -7.09 6.66
C PHE A 79 -5.05 -8.41 7.39
N GLN A 80 -4.36 -9.49 7.03
CA GLN A 80 -4.51 -10.78 7.72
C GLN A 80 -3.86 -10.82 9.10
N LYS A 81 -3.20 -9.73 9.55
CA LYS A 81 -2.34 -9.69 10.75
C LYS A 81 -1.47 -10.95 10.87
N PHE A 82 -0.99 -11.45 9.71
CA PHE A 82 -0.31 -12.75 9.60
C PHE A 82 0.95 -12.81 10.48
N TYR A 83 1.45 -11.63 10.87
CA TYR A 83 2.66 -11.45 11.64
C TYR A 83 2.43 -10.69 12.96
N LYS A 84 1.56 -11.21 13.84
CA LYS A 84 1.72 -10.90 15.28
C LYS A 84 2.94 -11.65 15.80
N ARG A 85 4.13 -11.12 15.54
CA ARG A 85 5.36 -11.68 16.09
C ARG A 85 5.58 -11.12 17.49
N ASN A 86 5.50 -11.99 18.49
CA ASN A 86 6.08 -11.72 19.81
C ASN A 86 7.61 -11.64 19.61
N LEU A 87 8.09 -10.40 19.51
CA LEU A 87 9.52 -10.08 19.41
C LEU A 87 10.20 -10.17 20.79
N ASP A 88 9.43 -10.37 21.86
CA ASP A 88 9.84 -10.39 23.27
C ASP A 88 11.21 -11.03 23.49
N GLY A 89 12.19 -10.18 23.83
CA GLY A 89 13.50 -10.57 24.35
C GLY A 89 14.50 -11.06 23.31
N ARG A 90 14.27 -10.85 22.00
CA ARG A 90 15.20 -11.28 20.95
C ARG A 90 16.12 -10.18 20.43
N TYR A 91 15.78 -8.91 20.61
CA TYR A 91 16.57 -7.78 20.12
C TYR A 91 16.65 -6.65 21.15
N HIS A 92 17.43 -5.60 20.83
CA HIS A 92 17.49 -4.41 21.68
C HIS A 92 16.10 -3.74 21.73
N PRO A 93 15.63 -3.24 22.90
CA PRO A 93 14.26 -2.72 23.07
C PRO A 93 13.86 -1.62 22.06
N VAL A 94 14.83 -0.81 21.63
CA VAL A 94 14.62 0.22 20.61
C VAL A 94 14.25 -0.37 19.24
N ILE A 95 14.89 -1.47 18.86
CA ILE A 95 14.65 -2.15 17.58
C ILE A 95 13.30 -2.86 17.63
N GLU A 96 12.97 -3.51 18.74
CA GLU A 96 11.68 -4.18 18.94
C GLU A 96 10.51 -3.18 18.85
N ASN A 97 10.63 -2.03 19.53
CA ASN A 97 9.64 -0.96 19.47
C ASN A 97 9.51 -0.37 18.05
N PHE A 98 10.63 -0.20 17.34
CA PHE A 98 10.61 0.28 15.95
C PHE A 98 9.85 -0.69 15.03
N PHE A 99 10.16 -1.98 15.06
CA PHE A 99 9.47 -2.99 14.24
C PHE A 99 8.00 -3.15 14.62
N CYS A 100 7.67 -3.08 15.91
CA CYS A 100 6.29 -3.11 16.40
C CYS A 100 5.49 -1.94 15.84
N LYS A 101 6.02 -0.71 15.92
CA LYS A 101 5.40 0.48 15.33
C LYS A 101 5.21 0.34 13.83
N VAL A 102 6.26 -0.04 13.09
CA VAL A 102 6.18 -0.19 11.62
C VAL A 102 5.06 -1.14 11.19
N TRP A 103 4.88 -2.23 11.93
CA TRP A 103 3.89 -3.26 11.61
C TRP A 103 2.47 -2.87 12.05
N ASP A 104 2.30 -2.39 13.29
CA ASP A 104 0.98 -2.08 13.84
C ASP A 104 0.34 -0.87 13.11
N THR A 105 1.15 0.15 12.79
CA THR A 105 0.69 1.31 12.01
C THR A 105 0.59 1.01 10.51
N SER A 106 0.93 -0.21 10.07
CA SER A 106 0.93 -0.58 8.65
C SER A 106 1.79 0.35 7.78
N PHE A 107 2.88 0.88 8.32
CA PHE A 107 3.66 1.97 7.73
C PHE A 107 4.13 1.66 6.30
N ILE A 108 4.61 0.43 6.07
CA ILE A 108 5.14 0.01 4.76
C ILE A 108 4.03 0.00 3.70
N TYR A 109 2.82 -0.47 4.06
CA TYR A 109 1.68 -0.48 3.15
C TYR A 109 1.26 0.94 2.76
N TRP A 110 1.02 1.81 3.74
CA TRP A 110 0.60 3.19 3.51
C TRP A 110 1.64 3.99 2.74
N SER A 111 2.91 3.81 3.07
CA SER A 111 4.01 4.43 2.34
C SER A 111 4.00 4.00 0.88
N THR A 112 3.89 2.70 0.60
CA THR A 112 3.89 2.18 -0.78
C THR A 112 2.65 2.62 -1.56
N TYR A 113 1.49 2.71 -0.91
CA TYR A 113 0.27 3.28 -1.50
C TYR A 113 0.47 4.75 -1.94
N LYS A 114 1.15 5.56 -1.12
CA LYS A 114 1.51 6.93 -1.50
C LYS A 114 2.56 6.99 -2.60
N VAL A 115 3.53 6.07 -2.62
CA VAL A 115 4.48 5.91 -3.74
C VAL A 115 3.71 5.65 -5.04
N SER A 116 2.72 4.74 -5.02
CA SER A 116 1.87 4.42 -6.19
C SER A 116 1.14 5.67 -6.68
N THR A 117 0.50 6.41 -5.78
CA THR A 117 -0.24 7.63 -6.10
C THR A 117 0.67 8.70 -6.73
N ALA A 118 1.87 8.91 -6.17
CA ALA A 118 2.83 9.86 -6.70
C ALA A 118 3.38 9.42 -8.08
N ASN A 119 3.61 8.12 -8.29
CA ASN A 119 4.03 7.61 -9.59
C ASN A 119 2.93 7.74 -10.65
N LEU A 120 1.65 7.53 -10.27
CA LEU A 120 0.51 7.75 -11.15
C LEU A 120 0.44 9.21 -11.62
N LEU A 121 0.64 10.17 -10.72
CA LEU A 121 0.74 11.59 -11.09
C LEU A 121 1.88 11.83 -12.08
N CYS A 122 3.04 11.19 -11.88
CA CYS A 122 4.16 11.30 -12.81
C CYS A 122 3.82 10.73 -14.20
N VAL A 123 3.10 9.60 -14.28
CA VAL A 123 2.60 9.02 -15.53
C VAL A 123 1.65 10.00 -16.22
N THR A 124 0.70 10.58 -15.48
CA THR A 124 -0.24 11.55 -16.03
C THR A 124 0.45 12.80 -16.55
N LEU A 125 1.43 13.33 -15.81
CA LEU A 125 2.22 14.49 -16.26
C LEU A 125 3.04 14.18 -17.51
N GLU A 126 3.68 13.01 -17.56
CA GLU A 126 4.41 12.56 -18.74
C GLU A 126 3.52 12.53 -19.98
N ARG A 127 2.30 11.98 -19.83
CA ARG A 127 1.30 11.94 -20.91
C ARG A 127 0.81 13.32 -21.29
N TYR A 128 0.57 14.19 -20.32
CA TYR A 128 0.18 15.57 -20.56
C TYR A 128 1.22 16.31 -21.41
N PHE A 129 2.50 16.22 -21.04
CA PHE A 129 3.56 16.88 -21.82
C PHE A 129 3.74 16.30 -23.21
N ALA A 130 3.56 14.98 -23.39
CA ALA A 130 3.61 14.34 -24.70
C ALA A 130 2.51 14.84 -25.64
N LEU A 131 1.30 15.07 -25.11
CA LEU A 131 0.14 15.50 -25.88
C LEU A 131 0.17 17.00 -26.17
N VAL A 132 0.48 17.84 -25.18
CA VAL A 132 0.39 19.30 -25.31
C VAL A 132 1.64 19.90 -25.97
N PHE A 133 2.82 19.32 -25.72
CA PHE A 133 4.10 19.86 -26.17
C PHE A 133 4.96 18.84 -26.94
N PRO A 134 4.48 18.26 -28.06
CA PRO A 134 5.11 17.13 -28.73
C PRO A 134 6.56 17.38 -29.17
N LEU A 135 6.85 18.59 -29.69
CA LEU A 135 8.20 18.97 -30.13
C LEU A 135 9.19 19.09 -28.96
N GLN A 136 8.76 19.70 -27.86
CA GLN A 136 9.58 19.83 -26.66
C GLN A 136 9.76 18.48 -25.98
N TYR A 137 8.70 17.68 -25.90
CA TYR A 137 8.72 16.34 -25.34
C TYR A 137 9.77 15.46 -26.05
N ARG A 138 9.77 15.41 -27.38
CA ARG A 138 10.76 14.63 -28.16
C ARG A 138 12.21 15.08 -27.91
N LYS A 139 12.43 16.36 -27.64
CA LYS A 139 13.78 16.91 -27.34
C LYS A 139 14.24 16.62 -25.91
N HIS A 140 13.32 16.60 -24.95
CA HIS A 140 13.66 16.59 -23.52
C HIS A 140 13.50 15.23 -22.84
N VAL A 141 12.66 14.33 -23.36
CA VAL A 141 12.45 13.02 -22.74
C VAL A 141 13.59 12.07 -23.07
N THR A 142 14.24 11.57 -22.02
CA THR A 142 15.33 10.59 -22.10
C THR A 142 15.13 9.52 -21.05
N ARG A 143 15.65 8.31 -21.30
CA ARG A 143 15.60 7.19 -20.34
C ARG A 143 16.13 7.57 -18.96
N ARG A 144 17.23 8.32 -18.91
CA ARG A 144 17.84 8.77 -17.65
C ARG A 144 16.86 9.60 -16.82
N ARG A 145 16.16 10.55 -17.44
CA ARG A 145 15.17 11.39 -16.74
C ARG A 145 13.96 10.57 -16.27
N ILE A 146 13.51 9.60 -17.07
CA ILE A 146 12.42 8.69 -16.67
C ILE A 146 12.80 7.88 -15.43
N TYR A 147 14.03 7.36 -15.35
CA TYR A 147 14.47 6.68 -14.13
C TYR A 147 14.55 7.59 -12.90
N LEU A 148 14.95 8.86 -13.07
CA LEU A 148 14.89 9.84 -11.98
C LEU A 148 13.45 10.09 -11.52
N VAL A 149 12.51 10.17 -12.46
CA VAL A 149 11.08 10.28 -12.17
C VAL A 149 10.58 9.04 -11.40
N CYS A 150 11.06 7.84 -11.71
CA CYS A 150 10.72 6.64 -10.94
C CYS A 150 11.24 6.69 -9.49
N ILE A 151 12.40 7.29 -9.24
CA ILE A 151 13.01 7.38 -7.90
C ILE A 151 12.26 8.37 -7.00
N PHE A 152 11.74 9.46 -7.57
CA PHE A 152 11.09 10.54 -6.82
C PHE A 152 9.92 10.08 -5.92
N PRO A 153 8.97 9.25 -6.39
CA PRO A 153 7.90 8.69 -5.56
C PRO A 153 8.41 7.95 -4.31
N TRP A 154 9.51 7.20 -4.42
CA TRP A 154 10.08 6.43 -3.31
C TRP A 154 10.66 7.29 -2.19
N ILE A 155 10.89 8.58 -2.44
CA ILE A 155 11.32 9.54 -1.41
C ILE A 155 10.09 10.17 -0.76
N ILE A 156 9.15 10.64 -1.58
CA ILE A 156 7.98 11.38 -1.10
C ILE A 156 7.02 10.51 -0.30
N GLY A 157 6.76 9.28 -0.76
CA GLY A 157 5.84 8.36 -0.09
C GLY A 157 6.21 8.13 1.38
N PRO A 158 7.39 7.56 1.68
CA PRO A 158 7.83 7.34 3.06
C PRO A 158 7.96 8.63 3.87
N MET A 159 8.47 9.71 3.26
CA MET A 159 8.61 11.00 3.95
C MET A 159 7.24 11.54 4.39
N SER A 160 6.23 11.38 3.55
CA SER A 160 4.87 11.80 3.86
C SER A 160 4.13 10.90 4.85
N GLU A 161 4.63 9.70 5.15
CA GLU A 161 4.10 8.83 6.23
C GLU A 161 4.92 8.91 7.52
N ALA A 162 6.07 9.57 7.51
CA ALA A 162 6.96 9.62 8.67
C ALA A 162 6.30 10.23 9.92
N TYR A 163 5.26 11.08 9.76
CA TYR A 163 4.51 11.67 10.87
C TYR A 163 3.89 10.62 11.80
N VAL A 164 3.60 9.42 11.29
CA VAL A 164 3.03 8.30 12.06
C VAL A 164 3.93 7.90 13.23
N PHE A 165 5.26 7.98 13.07
CA PHE A 165 6.18 7.63 14.17
C PHE A 165 6.12 8.59 15.36
N PHE A 166 5.71 9.84 15.12
CA PHE A 166 5.60 10.87 16.15
C PHE A 166 4.24 10.85 16.87
N ILE A 167 3.18 10.43 16.18
CA ILE A 167 1.81 10.42 16.75
C ILE A 167 1.53 9.13 17.54
N PHE A 168 1.99 7.98 17.03
CA PHE A 168 1.66 6.69 17.62
C PHE A 168 2.71 6.27 18.67
N VAL A 169 2.27 6.11 19.91
CA VAL A 169 3.06 5.52 21.00
C VAL A 169 2.54 4.13 21.30
N VAL A 170 3.46 3.17 21.32
CA VAL A 170 3.18 1.78 21.73
C VAL A 170 3.20 1.76 23.25
N SER A 171 2.06 1.50 23.87
CA SER A 171 1.97 1.42 25.33
C SER A 171 2.56 0.09 25.82
N PRO A 172 3.59 0.09 26.71
CA PRO A 172 4.29 -1.12 27.14
C PRO A 172 3.40 -2.15 27.86
N ALA A 173 2.27 -1.72 28.44
CA ALA A 173 1.42 -2.55 29.28
C ALA A 173 0.43 -3.44 28.51
N THR A 174 0.14 -3.13 27.24
CA THR A 174 -0.95 -3.77 26.48
C THR A 174 -0.58 -4.15 25.05
N GLY A 175 0.57 -3.72 24.53
CA GLY A 175 0.95 -3.95 23.13
C GLY A 175 -0.08 -3.39 22.13
N ARG A 176 -0.83 -2.35 22.54
CA ARG A 176 -1.81 -1.63 21.71
C ARG A 176 -1.37 -0.18 21.57
N GLU A 177 -1.55 0.36 20.37
CA GLU A 177 -1.37 1.78 20.07
C GLU A 177 -2.31 2.67 20.89
N THR A 178 -1.76 3.75 21.42
CA THR A 178 -2.51 4.89 21.96
C THR A 178 -2.08 6.16 21.25
N VAL A 179 -3.05 6.93 20.75
CA VAL A 179 -2.82 8.23 20.12
C VAL A 179 -2.31 9.21 21.18
N LEU A 180 -1.15 9.83 20.95
CA LEU A 180 -0.72 10.97 21.75
C LEU A 180 -1.70 12.12 21.52
N LYS A 181 -2.41 12.54 22.58
CA LYS A 181 -3.15 13.80 22.59
C LYS A 181 -2.20 14.98 22.54
#